data_AF-A0A7C7TKK9-F1
#
_entry.id   AF-A0A7C7TKK9-F1
#
_cell.length_a   1.000
_cell.length_b   1.000
_cell.length_c   1.000
_cell.angle_alpha   90.00
_cell.angle_beta   90.00
_cell.angle_gamma   90.00
#
_symmetry.space_group_name_H-M   'P 1'
#
loop_
_entity.id
_entity.type
_entity.pdbx_description
1 polymer ?
#
loop_
_entity_poly.entity_id
_entity_poly.type
_entity_poly.pdbx_seq_one_letter_code
_entity_poly.pdbx_strand_id
1 'polypeptide(L)'
;MSAKPETPEIWIRQKAEELGFGLVGFAKVAPSRTIGIYQDWLRQGYAGAMEYLERHAELKEDPRHLLPEAQTLIALGMHYQTVDPDLVQSDNPALGRVRVGG
;
A
#
# COMPACT_ATOMS: atom_id res chain seq x y z
N MET A 1 13.01 14.93 -36.92
CA MET A 1 13.29 15.25 -35.49
C MET A 1 12.65 14.14 -34.67
N SER A 2 13.45 13.17 -34.19
CA SER A 2 12.92 12.05 -33.42
C SER A 2 12.64 12.56 -31.99
N ALA A 3 11.38 12.54 -31.58
CA ALA A 3 11.00 12.90 -30.22
C ALA A 3 11.75 11.99 -29.24
N LYS A 4 12.39 12.60 -28.24
CA LYS A 4 13.06 11.87 -27.17
C LYS A 4 12.01 10.95 -26.51
N PRO A 5 12.30 9.68 -26.23
CA PRO A 5 11.34 8.83 -25.55
C PRO A 5 10.95 9.49 -24.24
N GLU A 6 9.64 9.60 -24.01
CA GLU A 6 9.10 9.99 -22.72
C GLU A 6 9.74 9.12 -21.64
N THR A 7 10.21 9.76 -20.56
CA THR A 7 10.84 9.05 -19.45
C THR A 7 9.83 8.02 -18.92
N PRO A 8 10.23 6.78 -18.58
CA PRO A 8 9.31 5.77 -18.07
C PRO A 8 8.45 6.26 -16.91
N GLU A 9 8.98 7.17 -16.08
CA GLU A 9 8.22 7.81 -15.01
C GLU A 9 6.98 8.58 -15.51
N ILE A 10 7.10 9.33 -16.60
CA ILE A 10 5.99 10.11 -17.18
C ILE A 10 4.91 9.17 -17.69
N TRP A 11 5.31 8.17 -18.47
CA TRP A 11 4.38 7.16 -19.00
C TRP A 11 3.67 6.38 -17.88
N ILE A 12 4.40 5.98 -16.84
CA ILE A 12 3.82 5.27 -15.68
C ILE A 12 2.80 6.16 -14.94
N ARG A 13 3.11 7.45 -14.75
CA ARG A 13 2.17 8.38 -14.10
C ARG A 13 0.89 8.55 -14.90
N GLN A 14 1.00 8.78 -16.20
CA GLN A 14 -0.16 8.87 -17.10
C GLN A 14 -0.98 7.58 -17.06
N LYS A 15 -0.30 6.42 -17.13
CA LYS A 15 -1.00 5.14 -17.11
C LYS A 15 -1.70 4.88 -15.77
N ALA A 16 -1.09 5.27 -14.66
CA ALA A 16 -1.69 5.15 -13.35
C ALA A 16 -2.93 6.05 -13.19
N GLU A 17 -2.89 7.28 -13.70
CA GLU A 17 -4.04 8.19 -13.72
C GLU A 17 -5.20 7.62 -14.55
N GLU A 18 -4.91 7.08 -15.75
CA GLU A 18 -5.91 6.39 -16.58
C GLU A 18 -6.58 5.20 -15.86
N LEU A 19 -5.84 4.52 -14.99
CA LEU A 19 -6.32 3.38 -14.20
C LEU A 19 -7.04 3.83 -12.90
N GLY A 20 -7.11 5.14 -12.62
CA GLY A 20 -7.80 5.68 -11.45
C GLY A 20 -6.93 5.81 -10.19
N PHE A 21 -5.60 5.67 -10.29
CA PHE A 21 -4.70 5.95 -9.18
C PHE A 21 -4.39 7.45 -9.12
N GLY A 22 -4.92 8.12 -8.10
CA GLY A 22 -4.70 9.56 -7.89
C GLY A 22 -3.33 9.91 -7.31
N LEU A 23 -2.55 8.92 -6.85
CA LEU A 23 -1.20 9.12 -6.31
C LEU A 23 -0.22 8.08 -6.88
N VAL A 24 0.97 8.56 -7.26
CA VAL A 24 2.08 7.72 -7.76
C VAL A 24 3.41 8.21 -7.18
N GLY A 25 4.13 7.30 -6.53
CA GLY A 25 5.46 7.52 -5.98
C GLY A 25 6.47 6.51 -6.50
N PHE A 26 7.73 6.93 -6.60
CA PHE A 26 8.85 6.10 -7.03
C PHE A 26 9.93 6.13 -5.96
N ALA A 27 10.46 4.96 -5.61
CA ALA A 27 11.55 4.84 -4.65
C ALA A 27 12.60 3.84 -5.17
N LYS A 28 13.87 4.12 -4.90
CA LYS A 28 14.93 3.14 -5.17
C LYS A 28 14.76 1.94 -4.23
N VAL A 29 14.93 0.73 -4.76
CA VAL A 29 14.91 -0.49 -3.95
C VAL A 29 16.09 -0.46 -2.97
N ALA A 30 15.77 -0.70 -1.70
CA ALA A 30 16.71 -0.81 -0.61
C ALA A 30 16.08 -1.63 0.53
N PRO A 31 16.89 -2.21 1.43
CA PRO A 31 16.36 -2.84 2.63
C PRO A 31 15.50 -1.87 3.44
N SER A 32 14.45 -2.41 4.06
CA SER A 32 13.55 -1.65 4.91
C SER A 32 14.29 -1.10 6.13
N ARG A 33 14.18 0.23 6.33
CA ARG A 33 14.75 0.91 7.50
C ARG A 33 14.02 0.58 8.80
N THR A 34 12.81 0.04 8.70
CA THR A 34 11.89 -0.18 9.83
C THR A 34 11.66 -1.66 10.12
N ILE A 35 12.37 -2.57 9.43
CA ILE A 35 12.18 -4.02 9.63
C ILE A 35 12.43 -4.45 11.07
N GLY A 36 13.38 -3.84 11.77
CA GLY A 36 13.66 -4.14 13.18
C GLY A 36 12.43 -3.89 14.08
N ILE A 37 11.74 -2.77 13.88
CA ILE A 37 10.51 -2.42 14.62
C ILE A 37 9.43 -3.47 14.36
N TYR A 38 9.28 -3.91 13.12
CA TYR A 38 8.32 -4.94 12.76
C TYR A 38 8.66 -6.30 13.40
N GLN A 39 9.92 -6.71 13.39
CA GLN A 39 10.37 -7.94 14.03
C GLN A 39 10.19 -7.89 15.55
N ASP A 40 10.47 -6.76 16.20
CA ASP A 40 10.19 -6.56 17.62
C ASP A 40 8.70 -6.67 17.94
N TRP A 41 7.85 -6.10 17.08
CA TRP A 41 6.40 -6.19 17.20
C TRP A 41 5.91 -7.63 17.06
N LEU A 42 6.48 -8.42 16.14
CA LEU A 42 6.18 -9.85 15.99
C LEU A 42 6.61 -10.65 17.23
N ARG A 43 7.83 -10.42 17.74
CA ARG A 43 8.35 -11.10 18.95
C ARG A 43 7.47 -10.88 20.18
N GLN A 44 6.76 -9.75 20.25
CA GLN A 44 5.83 -9.44 21.34
C GLN A 44 4.47 -10.14 21.20
N GLY A 45 4.25 -10.93 20.16
CA GLY A 45 3.00 -11.66 19.93
C GLY A 45 1.85 -10.77 19.46
N TYR A 46 2.13 -9.55 19.02
CA TYR A 46 1.10 -8.59 18.59
C TYR A 46 0.42 -8.96 17.27
N ALA A 47 0.93 -9.96 16.56
CA ALA A 47 0.30 -10.54 15.38
C ALA A 47 -1.00 -11.32 15.68
N GLY A 48 -1.24 -11.71 16.93
CA GLY A 48 -2.39 -12.55 17.29
C GLY A 48 -2.40 -13.86 16.48
N ALA A 49 -3.51 -14.18 15.83
CA ALA A 49 -3.64 -15.38 14.99
C ALA A 49 -3.15 -15.20 13.53
N MET A 50 -2.53 -14.06 13.19
CA MET A 50 -2.12 -13.75 11.82
C MET A 50 -0.75 -14.35 11.48
N GLU A 51 -0.63 -15.68 11.47
CA GLU A 51 0.62 -16.41 11.22
C GLU A 51 1.32 -16.03 9.89
N TYR A 52 0.55 -15.56 8.91
CA TYR A 52 1.11 -15.08 7.64
C TYR A 52 2.01 -13.85 7.81
N LEU A 53 1.87 -13.06 8.87
CA LEU A 53 2.72 -11.90 9.12
C LEU A 53 4.16 -12.33 9.43
N GLU A 54 4.33 -13.38 10.22
CA GLU A 54 5.64 -13.96 10.53
C GLU A 54 6.24 -14.63 9.31
N ARG A 55 5.46 -15.44 8.58
CA ARG A 55 5.94 -16.15 7.38
C ARG A 55 6.46 -15.21 6.27
N HIS A 56 5.92 -14.00 6.17
CA HIS A 56 6.32 -13.03 5.15
C HIS A 56 7.28 -11.95 5.68
N ALA A 57 7.78 -12.08 6.91
CA ALA A 57 8.65 -11.07 7.51
C ALA A 57 9.93 -10.83 6.68
N GLU A 58 10.56 -11.90 6.18
CA GLU A 58 11.75 -11.81 5.33
C GLU A 58 11.46 -11.08 4.00
N LEU A 59 10.27 -11.24 3.42
CA LEU A 59 9.88 -10.53 2.20
C LEU A 59 9.68 -9.03 2.42
N LYS A 60 9.40 -8.61 3.66
CA LYS A 60 9.26 -7.20 4.05
C LYS A 60 10.60 -6.54 4.37
N GLU A 61 11.65 -7.34 4.57
CA GLU A 61 12.99 -6.84 4.83
C GLU A 61 13.61 -6.24 3.58
N ASP A 62 13.56 -6.97 2.47
CA ASP A 62 14.12 -6.53 1.21
C ASP A 62 13.25 -6.99 0.04
N PRO A 63 12.76 -6.07 -0.82
CA PRO A 63 12.02 -6.43 -2.02
C PRO A 63 12.77 -7.40 -2.94
N ARG A 64 14.11 -7.43 -2.86
CA ARG A 64 14.96 -8.34 -3.65
C ARG A 64 14.85 -9.79 -3.24
N HIS A 65 14.31 -10.10 -2.07
CA HIS A 65 13.96 -11.47 -1.70
C HIS A 65 12.79 -12.02 -2.54
N LEU A 66 11.93 -11.14 -3.06
CA LEU A 66 10.87 -11.52 -3.97
C LEU A 66 11.31 -11.47 -5.44
N LEU A 67 12.03 -10.41 -5.82
CA LEU A 67 12.49 -10.17 -7.19
C LEU A 67 13.95 -9.67 -7.16
N PRO A 68 14.95 -10.54 -7.33
CA PRO A 68 16.37 -10.20 -7.17
C PRO A 68 16.85 -9.01 -8.02
N GLU A 69 16.29 -8.84 -9.21
CA GLU A 69 16.59 -7.77 -10.16
C GLU A 69 15.81 -6.47 -9.92
N ALA A 70 15.00 -6.38 -8.86
CA ALA A 70 14.22 -5.19 -8.56
C ALA A 70 15.12 -3.95 -8.32
N GLN A 71 14.85 -2.88 -9.06
CA GLN A 71 15.61 -1.61 -8.97
C GLN A 71 14.79 -0.44 -8.42
N THR A 72 13.50 -0.41 -8.76
CA THR A 72 12.59 0.68 -8.40
C THR A 72 11.28 0.11 -7.87
N LEU A 73 10.83 0.63 -6.73
CA LEU A 73 9.49 0.42 -6.20
C LEU A 73 8.58 1.53 -6.72
N ILE A 74 7.40 1.14 -7.19
CA ILE A 74 6.34 2.05 -7.61
C ILE A 74 5.19 1.89 -6.61
N ALA A 75 4.88 2.96 -5.88
CA ALA A 75 3.78 2.99 -4.91
C ALA A 75 2.59 3.72 -5.53
N LEU A 76 1.43 3.07 -5.54
CA LEU A 76 0.18 3.64 -6.05
C LEU A 76 -0.80 3.87 -4.91
N GLY A 77 -1.49 5.01 -4.94
CA GLY A 77 -2.53 5.35 -3.99
C GLY A 77 -3.84 5.65 -4.70
N MET A 78 -4.93 5.15 -4.13
CA MET A 78 -6.29 5.44 -4.58
C MET A 78 -7.10 5.99 -3.42
N HIS A 79 -7.98 6.95 -3.71
CA HIS A 79 -8.92 7.44 -2.72
C HIS A 79 -10.00 6.38 -2.51
N TYR A 80 -9.97 5.71 -1.37
CA TYR A 80 -10.99 4.74 -1.00
C TYR A 80 -12.19 5.46 -0.39
N GLN A 81 -13.00 6.10 -1.25
CA GLN A 81 -14.27 6.68 -0.80
C GLN A 81 -15.26 5.53 -0.63
N THR A 82 -15.52 5.17 0.62
CA THR A 82 -16.69 4.37 0.95
C THR A 82 -17.94 5.23 0.75
N VAL A 83 -19.06 4.58 0.39
CA VAL A 83 -20.36 5.24 0.34
C VAL A 83 -20.57 6.03 1.63
N ASP A 84 -21.08 7.25 1.53
CA ASP A 84 -21.40 8.06 2.71
C ASP A 84 -22.32 7.22 3.62
N PRO A 85 -21.93 6.95 4.88
CA PRO A 85 -22.76 6.18 5.79
C PRO A 85 -24.13 6.84 6.02
N ASP A 86 -24.27 8.15 5.81
CA ASP A 86 -25.55 8.85 5.86
C ASP A 86 -26.47 8.53 4.66
N LEU A 87 -25.90 8.05 3.54
CA LEU A 87 -26.64 7.49 2.40
C LEU A 87 -27.02 6.02 2.62
N VAL A 88 -26.39 5.34 3.58
CA VAL A 88 -26.74 3.98 4.02
C VAL A 88 -27.65 4.07 5.25
N GLN A 89 -28.89 4.54 5.04
CA GLN A 89 -29.93 4.39 6.05
C GLN A 89 -30.26 2.90 6.19
N SER A 90 -29.65 2.25 7.18
CA SER A 90 -30.10 0.94 7.63
C SER A 90 -30.77 1.08 9.00
N ASP A 91 -32.00 0.59 9.09
CA ASP A 91 -32.74 0.39 10.34
C ASP A 91 -32.33 -0.92 11.02
N ASN A 92 -31.24 -1.55 10.56
CA ASN A 92 -30.77 -2.83 11.06
C ASN A 92 -30.01 -2.63 12.39
N PRO A 93 -30.54 -3.10 13.53
CA PRO A 93 -29.90 -2.94 14.83
C PRO A 93 -28.58 -3.72 14.99
N ALA A 94 -28.26 -4.64 14.08
CA ALA A 94 -26.99 -5.35 14.06
C ALA A 94 -25.81 -4.53 13.46
N LEU A 95 -26.10 -3.37 12.85
CA LEU A 95 -25.08 -2.47 12.30
C LEU A 95 -24.83 -1.30 13.27
N GLY A 96 -23.65 -1.26 13.87
CA GLY A 96 -23.23 -0.17 14.75
C GLY A 96 -22.99 1.12 13.96
N ARG A 97 -23.45 2.26 14.48
CA ARG A 97 -23.19 3.59 13.91
C ARG A 97 -22.02 4.25 14.63
N VAL A 98 -20.94 4.56 13.92
CA VAL A 98 -19.83 5.35 14.45
C VAL A 98 -19.91 6.74 13.84
N ARG A 99 -20.31 7.72 14.65
CA ARG A 99 -20.30 9.14 14.27
C ARG A 99 -18.96 9.72 14.71
N VAL A 100 -18.12 10.10 13.76
CA VAL A 100 -16.90 10.86 14.05
C VAL A 100 -17.32 12.32 14.23
N GLY A 101 -17.36 12.79 15.48
CA GLY A 101 -17.66 14.19 15.81
C GLY A 101 -16.50 15.12 15.44
N GLY A 102 -16.83 16.32 14.98
CA GLY A 102 -15.90 17.44 14.76
C GLY A 102 -15.77 18.35 15.97
#